data_AF-A0A961GTU0-F1
#
_entry.id   AF-A0A961GTU0-F1
#
_cell.length_a   1.000
_cell.length_b   1.000
_cell.length_c   1.000
_cell.angle_alpha   90.00
_cell.angle_beta   90.00
_cell.angle_gamma   90.00
#
_symmetry.space_group_name_H-M   'P 1'
#
loop_
_entity.id
_entity.type
_entity.pdbx_description
1 polymer ?
#
loop_
_entity_poly.entity_id
_entity_poly.type
_entity_poly.pdbx_seq_one_letter_code
_entity_poly.pdbx_strand_id
1 'polypeptide(L)'
;MTQLRVRAASLLAVALLGSSALGATGCGGDPPSRPEVLGELTEAGIVPAYERASDSAAELSGAAAQLCDGDPTDADLDAARGALAGVRADWLRTEAVWVGPVMETRSWALVDWPTDPEGVEEAIADAQVPISPGDLAKKVGADMRGLRTAEYLLWGGGADSFVDQRRCDYLVGI
;
A
#
# COMPACT_ATOMS: atom_id res chain seq x y z
N MET A 1 5.26 38.98 -83.78
CA MET A 1 5.50 40.44 -83.79
C MET A 1 5.08 40.98 -82.43
N THR A 2 6.01 41.15 -81.48
CA THR A 2 6.62 42.45 -81.12
C THR A 2 5.78 43.09 -80.00
N GLN A 3 6.17 43.28 -78.73
CA GLN A 3 7.45 43.30 -78.03
C GLN A 3 7.22 43.14 -76.52
N LEU A 4 8.22 42.50 -75.90
CA LEU A 4 8.47 42.39 -74.47
C LEU A 4 8.78 43.79 -73.90
N ARG A 5 8.20 44.17 -72.76
CA ARG A 5 8.68 45.34 -71.99
C ARG A 5 9.08 44.91 -70.58
N VAL A 6 10.36 44.55 -70.48
CA VAL A 6 11.10 44.44 -69.23
C VAL A 6 11.23 45.84 -68.63
N ARG A 7 10.80 46.02 -67.38
CA ARG A 7 11.24 47.14 -66.55
C ARG A 7 11.99 46.56 -65.36
N ALA A 8 13.31 46.61 -65.47
CA ALA A 8 14.24 46.50 -64.36
C ALA A 8 14.23 47.81 -63.55
N ALA A 9 14.73 47.70 -62.32
CA ALA A 9 15.03 48.76 -61.34
C ALA A 9 13.95 48.99 -60.27
N SER A 10 14.14 48.34 -59.12
CA SER A 10 14.30 49.04 -57.84
C SER A 10 15.01 48.11 -56.85
N LEU A 11 16.22 48.51 -56.48
CA LEU A 11 17.07 47.92 -55.45
C LEU A 11 16.64 48.45 -54.07
N LEU A 12 16.84 47.60 -53.04
CA LEU A 12 16.84 47.87 -51.60
C LEU A 12 15.52 48.28 -50.94
N ALA A 13 14.98 47.42 -50.06
CA ALA A 13 15.03 47.64 -48.61
C ALA A 13 14.16 46.62 -47.85
N VAL A 14 14.61 46.29 -46.62
CA VAL A 14 13.89 45.61 -45.53
C VAL A 14 13.80 44.08 -45.64
N ALA A 15 14.96 43.45 -45.42
CA ALA A 15 15.01 42.31 -44.52
C ALA A 15 14.74 42.82 -43.10
N LEU A 16 13.71 42.31 -42.41
CA LEU A 16 13.63 42.11 -40.95
C LEU A 16 12.17 41.86 -40.53
N LEU A 17 12.02 40.90 -39.62
CA LEU A 17 10.88 40.69 -38.70
C LEU A 17 9.70 39.86 -39.22
N GLY A 18 9.92 38.53 -39.22
CA GLY A 18 8.84 37.55 -39.20
C GLY A 18 9.20 36.28 -38.42
N SER A 19 10.16 36.37 -37.49
CA SER A 19 10.40 35.35 -36.47
C SER A 19 9.74 35.80 -35.18
N SER A 20 9.22 34.83 -34.43
CA SER A 20 8.78 34.91 -33.03
C SER A 20 7.28 35.10 -32.81
N ALA A 21 6.57 33.99 -32.91
CA ALA A 21 5.49 33.67 -31.97
C ALA A 21 5.45 32.15 -31.71
N LEU A 22 6.57 31.58 -31.24
CA LEU A 22 6.44 30.46 -30.31
C LEU A 22 5.93 31.08 -29.02
N GLY A 23 4.61 31.12 -28.86
CA GLY A 23 3.99 31.40 -27.58
C GLY A 23 4.44 30.33 -26.60
N ALA A 24 5.44 30.66 -25.80
CA ALA A 24 5.72 29.93 -24.57
C ALA A 24 4.52 30.15 -23.65
N THR A 25 3.52 29.27 -23.73
CA THR A 25 2.64 29.01 -22.59
C THR A 25 3.49 28.30 -21.53
N GLY A 26 4.41 29.05 -20.92
CA GLY A 26 4.99 28.66 -19.65
C GLY A 26 3.84 28.68 -18.65
N CYS A 27 3.56 27.54 -18.02
CA CYS A 27 2.65 27.47 -16.87
C CYS A 27 3.22 28.36 -15.75
N GLY A 28 2.85 29.64 -15.75
CA GLY A 28 3.34 30.67 -14.82
C GLY A 28 2.36 30.91 -13.68
N GLY A 29 2.16 29.92 -12.83
CA GLY A 29 1.60 30.15 -11.49
C GLY A 29 2.72 30.40 -10.49
N ASP A 30 2.43 31.11 -9.39
CA ASP A 30 3.33 31.14 -8.24
C ASP A 30 3.53 29.70 -7.74
N PRO A 31 4.76 29.30 -7.36
CA PRO A 31 4.97 27.97 -6.78
C PRO A 31 4.14 27.84 -5.50
N PRO A 32 3.58 26.65 -5.22
CA PRO A 32 2.78 26.45 -4.02
C PRO A 32 3.62 26.73 -2.77
N SER A 33 3.00 27.38 -1.80
CA SER A 33 3.60 27.63 -0.49
C SER A 33 3.80 26.31 0.27
N ARG A 34 4.74 26.30 1.22
CA ARG A 34 4.99 25.12 2.05
C ARG A 34 3.73 24.58 2.75
N PRO A 35 2.86 25.41 3.37
CA PRO A 35 1.61 24.91 3.97
C PRO A 35 0.67 24.27 2.95
N GLU A 36 0.56 24.80 1.73
CA GLU A 36 -0.27 24.22 0.66
C GLU A 36 0.26 22.84 0.24
N VAL A 37 1.57 22.71 0.05
CA VAL A 37 2.19 21.41 -0.29
C VAL A 37 1.99 20.39 0.83
N LEU A 38 2.17 20.79 2.09
CA LEU A 38 2.01 19.88 3.23
C LEU A 38 0.53 19.50 3.47
N GLY A 39 -0.40 20.44 3.25
CA GLY A 39 -1.83 20.17 3.30
C GLY A 39 -2.22 19.14 2.24
N GLU A 40 -1.84 19.38 0.98
CA GLU A 40 -2.13 18.45 -0.13
C GLU A 40 -1.49 17.08 0.09
N LEU A 41 -0.22 17.03 0.51
CA LEU A 41 0.45 15.76 0.84
C LEU A 41 -0.29 14.99 1.93
N THR A 42 -0.84 15.70 2.92
CA THR A 42 -1.55 15.06 4.04
C THR A 42 -2.91 14.52 3.58
N GLU A 43 -3.72 15.37 2.94
CA GLU A 43 -5.11 15.06 2.58
C GLU A 43 -5.22 14.13 1.38
N ALA A 44 -4.35 14.27 0.37
CA ALA A 44 -4.38 13.45 -0.85
C ALA A 44 -3.37 12.30 -0.84
N GLY A 45 -2.36 12.36 0.04
CA GLY A 45 -1.27 11.38 0.09
C GLY A 45 -1.32 10.48 1.33
N ILE A 46 -0.99 11.05 2.50
CA ILE A 46 -0.75 10.32 3.74
C ILE A 46 -2.03 9.67 4.26
N VAL A 47 -3.11 10.44 4.45
CA VAL A 47 -4.36 9.92 5.00
C VAL A 47 -4.95 8.82 4.11
N PRO A 48 -5.11 9.01 2.79
CA PRO A 48 -5.64 7.97 1.91
C PRO A 48 -4.76 6.71 1.83
N ALA A 49 -3.44 6.82 2.07
CA ALA A 49 -2.56 5.65 2.10
C ALA A 49 -2.84 4.76 3.31
N TYR A 50 -3.05 5.35 4.49
CA TYR A 50 -3.43 4.59 5.69
C TYR A 50 -4.86 4.05 5.61
N GLU A 51 -5.79 4.79 4.99
CA GLU A 51 -7.15 4.29 4.73
C GLU A 51 -7.11 3.03 3.85
N ARG A 52 -6.37 3.04 2.75
CA ARG A 52 -6.19 1.85 1.90
C ARG A 52 -5.56 0.67 2.64
N ALA A 53 -4.55 0.92 3.47
CA ALA A 53 -3.95 -0.12 4.30
C ALA A 53 -4.95 -0.69 5.31
N SER A 54 -5.83 0.14 5.86
CA SER A 54 -6.90 -0.30 6.77
C SER A 54 -7.98 -1.11 6.05
N ASP A 55 -8.40 -0.67 4.86
CA ASP A 55 -9.43 -1.36 4.07
C ASP A 55 -8.94 -2.74 3.62
N SER A 56 -7.72 -2.83 3.08
CA SER A 56 -7.11 -4.10 2.68
C SER A 56 -6.82 -5.01 3.89
N ALA A 57 -6.54 -4.47 5.08
CA ALA A 57 -6.47 -5.27 6.30
C ALA A 57 -7.83 -5.89 6.65
N ALA A 58 -8.93 -5.16 6.48
CA ALA A 58 -10.28 -5.70 6.68
C ALA A 58 -10.61 -6.79 5.64
N GLU A 59 -10.14 -6.66 4.39
CA GLU A 59 -10.25 -7.71 3.37
C GLU A 59 -9.49 -8.98 3.79
N LEU A 60 -8.27 -8.84 4.33
CA LEU A 60 -7.52 -9.96 4.89
C LEU A 60 -8.27 -10.62 6.06
N SER A 61 -8.80 -9.85 7.01
CA SER A 61 -9.59 -10.40 8.11
C SER A 61 -10.81 -11.18 7.60
N GLY A 62 -11.49 -10.68 6.55
CA GLY A 62 -12.60 -11.38 5.90
C GLY A 62 -12.17 -12.69 5.24
N ALA A 63 -11.06 -12.68 4.49
CA ALA A 63 -10.54 -13.87 3.83
C ALA A 63 -10.04 -14.92 4.83
N ALA A 64 -9.40 -14.50 5.93
CA ALA A 64 -9.00 -15.38 7.02
C ALA A 64 -10.22 -16.02 7.72
N ALA A 65 -11.27 -15.24 7.98
CA ALA A 65 -12.51 -15.76 8.53
C ALA A 65 -13.18 -16.77 7.57
N GLN A 66 -13.18 -16.51 6.27
CA GLN A 66 -13.70 -17.43 5.26
C GLN A 66 -12.91 -18.74 5.21
N LEU A 67 -11.57 -18.67 5.21
CA LEU A 67 -10.71 -19.86 5.26
C LEU A 67 -11.00 -20.72 6.50
N CYS A 68 -11.37 -20.09 7.60
CA CYS A 68 -11.66 -20.76 8.87
C CYS A 68 -13.14 -21.09 9.09
N ASP A 69 -14.01 -20.88 8.10
CA ASP A 69 -15.43 -21.20 8.20
C ASP A 69 -15.71 -22.63 7.69
N GLY A 70 -15.59 -23.61 8.58
CA GLY A 70 -15.97 -25.00 8.30
C GLY A 70 -14.84 -25.83 7.70
N ASP A 71 -14.98 -26.24 6.43
CA ASP A 71 -14.03 -27.13 5.74
C ASP A 71 -13.13 -26.31 4.80
N PRO A 72 -11.87 -26.03 5.20
CA PRO A 72 -10.99 -25.12 4.46
C PRO A 72 -10.64 -25.69 3.08
N THR A 73 -10.72 -24.84 2.05
CA THR A 73 -10.34 -25.23 0.69
C THR A 73 -9.08 -24.51 0.20
N ASP A 74 -8.41 -25.09 -0.79
CA ASP A 74 -7.26 -24.43 -1.44
C ASP A 74 -7.65 -23.07 -2.04
N ALA A 75 -8.89 -22.91 -2.50
CA ALA A 75 -9.39 -21.64 -3.02
C ALA A 75 -9.51 -20.58 -1.93
N ASP A 76 -9.97 -20.94 -0.73
CA ASP A 76 -10.03 -20.01 0.41
C ASP A 76 -8.62 -19.65 0.89
N LEU A 77 -7.70 -20.61 0.88
CA LEU A 77 -6.29 -20.37 1.24
C LEU A 77 -5.63 -19.41 0.25
N ASP A 78 -5.85 -19.60 -1.05
CA ASP A 78 -5.32 -18.71 -2.08
C ASP A 78 -5.95 -17.31 -1.99
N ALA A 79 -7.23 -17.21 -1.64
CA ALA A 79 -7.89 -15.92 -1.38
C ALA A 79 -7.25 -15.20 -0.18
N ALA A 80 -7.01 -15.89 0.93
CA ALA A 80 -6.35 -15.32 2.11
C ALA A 80 -4.90 -14.88 1.82
N ARG A 81 -4.14 -15.68 1.05
CA ARG A 81 -2.80 -15.31 0.58
C ARG A 81 -2.81 -14.07 -0.31
N GLY A 82 -3.78 -13.99 -1.22
CA GLY A 82 -3.98 -12.83 -2.08
C GLY A 82 -4.30 -11.56 -1.30
N ALA A 83 -5.22 -11.66 -0.33
CA ALA A 83 -5.57 -10.56 0.55
C ALA A 83 -4.36 -10.10 1.41
N LEU A 84 -3.55 -11.04 1.92
CA LEU A 84 -2.33 -10.72 2.64
C LEU A 84 -1.34 -9.92 1.77
N ALA A 85 -1.14 -10.36 0.53
CA ALA A 85 -0.27 -9.65 -0.40
C ALA A 85 -0.79 -8.22 -0.68
N GLY A 86 -2.10 -8.05 -0.77
CA GLY A 86 -2.78 -6.76 -0.92
C GLY A 86 -2.48 -5.82 0.24
N VAL A 87 -2.81 -6.22 1.47
CA VAL A 87 -2.56 -5.39 2.66
C VAL A 87 -1.09 -5.08 2.86
N ARG A 88 -0.20 -6.05 2.61
CA ARG A 88 1.24 -5.82 2.73
C ARG A 88 1.74 -4.78 1.72
N ALA A 89 1.24 -4.82 0.48
CA ALA A 89 1.57 -3.81 -0.52
C ALA A 89 1.06 -2.43 -0.11
N ASP A 90 -0.17 -2.31 0.42
CA ASP A 90 -0.73 -1.03 0.86
C ASP A 90 -0.03 -0.48 2.10
N TRP A 91 0.32 -1.35 3.05
CA TRP A 91 1.11 -1.00 4.22
C TRP A 91 2.49 -0.44 3.86
N LEU A 92 3.25 -1.14 3.00
CA LEU A 92 4.59 -0.72 2.61
C LEU A 92 4.61 0.63 1.88
N ARG A 93 3.52 1.02 1.19
CA ARG A 93 3.40 2.36 0.59
C ARG A 93 3.38 3.48 1.64
N THR A 94 3.05 3.19 2.90
CA THR A 94 3.07 4.17 3.99
C THR A 94 4.48 4.42 4.54
N GLU A 95 5.45 3.56 4.23
CA GLU A 95 6.79 3.58 4.86
C GLU A 95 7.55 4.89 4.63
N ALA A 96 7.38 5.51 3.47
CA ALA A 96 7.98 6.80 3.14
C ALA A 96 7.56 7.94 4.09
N VAL A 97 6.46 7.77 4.83
CA VAL A 97 5.87 8.75 5.74
C VAL A 97 5.67 8.18 7.14
N TRP A 98 6.57 7.29 7.58
CA TRP A 98 6.59 6.80 8.96
C TRP A 98 7.09 7.87 9.93
N VAL A 99 6.19 8.81 10.23
CA VAL A 99 6.34 9.90 11.19
C VAL A 99 5.04 10.04 12.00
N GLY A 100 5.11 10.65 13.18
CA GLY A 100 3.91 10.89 14.01
C GLY A 100 3.29 9.59 14.55
N PRO A 101 1.95 9.39 14.44
CA PRO A 101 1.24 8.32 15.15
C PRO A 101 1.81 6.91 14.96
N VAL A 102 2.21 6.54 13.74
CA VAL A 102 2.77 5.21 13.42
C VAL A 102 4.07 4.94 14.19
N MET A 103 4.86 5.98 14.46
CA MET A 103 6.10 5.89 15.24
C MET A 103 5.82 5.97 16.74
N GLU A 104 4.93 6.87 17.16
CA GLU A 104 4.56 7.09 18.57
C GLU A 104 3.92 5.85 19.19
N THR A 105 3.02 5.20 18.45
CA THR A 105 2.34 3.97 18.86
C THR A 105 3.10 2.70 18.47
N ARG A 106 4.20 2.85 17.73
CA ARG A 106 5.01 1.75 17.16
C ARG A 106 4.20 0.81 16.26
N SER A 107 3.14 1.28 15.61
CA SER A 107 2.36 0.50 14.65
C SER A 107 3.23 -0.14 13.55
N TRP A 108 4.32 0.52 13.14
CA TRP A 108 5.29 -0.05 12.19
C TRP A 108 5.75 -1.47 12.59
N ALA A 109 6.04 -1.68 13.86
CA ALA A 109 6.43 -2.98 14.41
C ALA A 109 5.22 -3.85 14.78
N LEU A 110 4.09 -3.27 15.19
CA LEU A 110 2.93 -4.09 15.53
C LEU A 110 2.26 -4.74 14.32
N VAL A 111 2.41 -4.14 13.13
CA VAL A 111 1.77 -4.60 11.90
C VAL A 111 2.71 -5.48 11.07
N ASP A 112 4.00 -5.14 10.91
CA ASP A 112 4.90 -5.85 9.99
C ASP A 112 6.30 -6.06 10.60
N TRP A 113 6.34 -6.77 11.73
CA TRP A 113 7.59 -7.19 12.37
C TRP A 113 7.94 -8.64 12.02
N PRO A 114 9.23 -9.01 11.91
CA PRO A 114 9.62 -10.40 11.69
C PRO A 114 8.99 -11.34 12.72
N THR A 115 8.36 -12.41 12.23
CA THR A 115 7.69 -13.38 13.10
C THR A 115 8.71 -14.27 13.84
N ASP A 116 8.34 -14.73 15.02
CA ASP A 116 8.90 -15.87 15.75
C ASP A 116 8.01 -17.10 15.49
N PRO A 117 8.36 -17.98 14.53
CA PRO A 117 7.57 -19.16 14.22
C PRO A 117 7.47 -20.14 15.38
N GLU A 118 8.53 -20.26 16.19
CA GLU A 118 8.58 -21.23 17.29
C GLU A 118 7.58 -20.84 18.37
N GLY A 119 7.61 -19.57 18.81
CA GLY A 119 6.63 -19.07 19.78
C GLY A 119 5.19 -19.15 19.28
N VAL A 120 4.94 -18.91 17.99
CA VAL A 120 3.60 -19.03 17.39
C VAL A 120 3.11 -20.48 17.46
N GLU A 121 3.92 -21.45 17.02
CA GLU A 121 3.54 -22.87 17.06
C GLU A 121 3.42 -23.39 18.51
N GLU A 122 4.26 -22.95 19.44
CA GLU A 122 4.11 -23.27 20.87
C GLU A 122 2.77 -22.78 21.43
N ALA A 123 2.38 -21.54 21.12
CA ALA A 123 1.10 -20.98 21.55
C ALA A 123 -0.10 -21.71 20.92
N ILE A 124 0.01 -22.14 19.66
CA ILE A 124 -1.01 -22.96 18.98
C ILE A 124 -1.09 -24.35 19.64
N ALA A 125 0.03 -24.96 19.99
CA ALA A 125 0.06 -26.30 20.60
C ALA A 125 -0.42 -26.33 22.06
N ASP A 126 -0.21 -25.28 22.84
CA ASP A 126 -0.58 -25.24 24.26
C ASP A 126 -2.04 -24.82 24.49
N ALA A 127 -2.91 -25.80 24.74
CA ALA A 127 -4.33 -25.58 25.06
C ALA A 127 -4.59 -24.64 26.26
N GLN A 128 -3.62 -24.41 27.14
CA GLN A 128 -3.76 -23.48 28.27
C GLN A 128 -3.51 -22.02 27.87
N VAL A 129 -2.87 -21.77 26.72
CA VAL A 129 -2.68 -20.42 26.18
C VAL A 129 -4.01 -19.95 25.57
N PRO A 130 -4.60 -18.85 26.09
CA PRO A 130 -5.80 -18.28 25.49
C PRO A 130 -5.48 -17.66 24.13
N ILE A 131 -6.18 -18.10 23.10
CA ILE A 131 -6.13 -17.52 21.75
C ILE A 131 -7.46 -16.78 21.54
N SER A 132 -7.41 -15.47 21.71
CA SER A 132 -8.51 -14.57 21.37
C SER A 132 -7.93 -13.25 20.85
N PRO A 133 -8.67 -12.48 20.04
CA PRO A 133 -8.17 -11.20 19.54
C PRO A 133 -7.69 -10.27 20.66
N GLY A 134 -8.41 -10.25 21.78
CA GLY A 134 -8.05 -9.44 22.94
C GLY A 134 -6.80 -9.93 23.66
N ASP A 135 -6.57 -11.25 23.70
CA ASP A 135 -5.37 -11.84 24.30
C ASP A 135 -4.15 -11.62 23.42
N LEU A 136 -4.25 -11.88 22.12
CA LEU A 136 -3.17 -11.67 21.15
C LEU A 136 -2.79 -10.17 21.05
N ALA A 137 -3.79 -9.27 21.10
CA ALA A 137 -3.51 -7.83 21.11
C ALA A 137 -2.75 -7.34 22.35
N LYS A 138 -2.85 -8.04 23.50
CA LYS A 138 -2.35 -7.54 24.79
C LYS A 138 -1.21 -8.35 25.41
N LYS A 139 -1.10 -9.63 25.07
CA LYS A 139 -0.23 -10.59 25.77
C LYS A 139 0.90 -11.15 24.92
N VAL A 140 0.81 -11.10 23.59
CA VAL A 140 1.90 -11.57 22.71
C VAL A 140 2.74 -10.41 22.18
N GLY A 141 3.99 -10.71 21.84
CA GLY A 141 4.94 -9.78 21.26
C GLY A 141 4.59 -9.39 19.83
N ALA A 142 5.32 -8.41 19.29
CA ALA A 142 5.17 -7.96 17.90
C ALA A 142 5.60 -9.03 16.87
N ASP A 143 6.50 -9.92 17.28
CA ASP A 143 6.97 -11.11 16.57
C ASP A 143 5.98 -12.26 16.54
N MET A 144 4.85 -12.17 17.23
CA MET A 144 3.84 -13.22 17.28
C MET A 144 2.48 -12.75 16.76
N ARG A 145 2.45 -11.64 16.01
CA ARG A 145 1.22 -11.08 15.44
C ARG A 145 1.47 -10.26 14.18
N GLY A 146 0.40 -9.77 13.57
CA GLY A 146 0.46 -8.95 12.38
C GLY A 146 0.81 -9.74 11.12
N LEU A 147 1.18 -9.01 10.07
CA LEU A 147 1.24 -9.49 8.70
C LEU A 147 2.26 -10.60 8.48
N ARG A 148 3.38 -10.60 9.21
CA ARG A 148 4.42 -11.65 9.05
C ARG A 148 4.06 -12.94 9.76
N THR A 149 3.33 -12.86 10.87
CA THR A 149 2.77 -14.06 11.48
C THR A 149 1.65 -14.63 10.62
N ALA A 150 0.78 -13.79 10.04
CA ALA A 150 -0.20 -14.23 9.06
C ALA A 150 0.46 -14.88 7.83
N GLU A 151 1.54 -14.30 7.30
CA GLU A 151 2.36 -14.88 6.22
C GLU A 151 2.87 -16.28 6.61
N TYR A 152 3.45 -16.41 7.81
CA TYR A 152 3.94 -17.69 8.27
C TYR A 152 2.82 -18.75 8.36
N LEU A 153 1.67 -18.39 8.93
CA LEU A 153 0.55 -19.32 9.06
C LEU A 153 0.01 -19.78 7.70
N LEU A 154 -0.18 -18.85 6.76
CA LEU A 154 -0.76 -19.10 5.43
C LEU A 154 0.20 -19.82 4.46
N TRP A 155 1.52 -19.78 4.70
CA TRP A 155 2.51 -20.51 3.88
C TRP A 155 3.12 -21.72 4.59
N GLY A 156 2.87 -21.92 5.88
CA GLY A 156 3.38 -23.05 6.66
C GLY A 156 2.76 -24.41 6.32
N GLY A 157 1.67 -24.44 5.55
CA GLY A 157 0.96 -25.66 5.18
C GLY A 157 -0.07 -25.47 4.05
N GLY A 158 -0.86 -26.52 3.80
CA GLY A 158 -2.02 -26.47 2.91
C GLY A 158 -3.29 -26.03 3.65
N ALA A 159 -4.43 -26.04 2.95
CA ALA A 159 -5.72 -25.67 3.51
C ALA A 159 -6.10 -26.60 4.69
N ASP A 160 -5.67 -27.86 4.62
CA ASP A 160 -5.84 -28.87 5.67
C ASP A 160 -5.25 -28.48 7.04
N SER A 161 -4.23 -27.61 7.06
CA SER A 161 -3.68 -27.09 8.32
C SER A 161 -4.68 -26.24 9.11
N PHE A 162 -5.69 -25.68 8.45
CA PHE A 162 -6.73 -24.85 9.06
C PHE A 162 -7.96 -25.65 9.52
N VAL A 163 -7.89 -26.98 9.47
CA VAL A 163 -8.86 -27.85 10.19
C VAL A 163 -8.63 -27.78 11.71
N ASP A 164 -7.41 -27.42 12.15
CA ASP A 164 -7.13 -27.14 13.55
C ASP A 164 -7.72 -25.79 13.97
N GLN A 165 -8.76 -25.84 14.80
CA GLN A 165 -9.43 -24.66 15.34
C GLN A 165 -8.45 -23.68 16.00
N ARG A 166 -7.40 -24.14 16.69
CA ARG A 166 -6.46 -23.23 17.35
C ARG A 166 -5.64 -22.44 16.34
N ARG A 167 -5.23 -23.06 15.24
CA ARG A 167 -4.55 -22.37 14.14
C ARG A 167 -5.47 -21.33 13.50
N CYS A 168 -6.75 -21.66 13.34
CA CYS A 168 -7.76 -20.73 12.86
C CYS A 168 -8.02 -19.56 13.81
N ASP A 169 -8.21 -19.83 15.10
CA ASP A 169 -8.38 -18.81 16.13
C ASP A 169 -7.17 -17.86 16.18
N TYR A 170 -5.96 -18.38 15.93
CA TYR A 170 -4.74 -17.57 15.88
C TYR A 170 -4.74 -16.66 14.66
N LEU A 171 -4.96 -17.21 13.46
CA LEU A 171 -4.98 -16.44 12.22
C LEU A 171 -6.06 -15.34 12.23
N VAL A 172 -7.26 -15.66 12.72
CA VAL A 172 -8.39 -14.71 12.80
C VAL A 172 -8.18 -13.68 13.92
N GLY A 173 -7.37 -14.01 14.93
CA GLY A 173 -7.17 -13.17 16.11
C GLY A 173 -6.01 -12.17 16.03
N ILE A 174 -5.14 -12.26 15.04
CA ILE A 174 -4.01 -11.33 14.81
C ILE A 174 -4.35 -10.22 13.82
#